data_AF-X6N1J4-F1
#
_entry.id   AF-X6N1J4-F1
#
_cell.length_a   1.000
_cell.length_b   1.000
_cell.length_c   1.000
_cell.angle_alpha   90.00
_cell.angle_beta   90.00
_cell.angle_gamma   90.00
#
_symmetry.space_group_name_H-M   'P 1'
#
loop_
_entity.id
_entity.type
_entity.pdbx_description
1 polymer ?
#
loop_
_entity_poly.entity_id
_entity_poly.type
_entity_poly.pdbx_seq_one_letter_code
_entity_poly.pdbx_strand_id
1 'polypeptide(L)'
;MYIFVYVCVFMCQCVVFLILGDMSAAIFGISFGKVKIGKKSLEGTLAMFSVCFVVGINMFWNIHMREYPVILASLVAALTELIEPWGINDNLTIPFFSCLALQFGFHRIATCDRNWDVWSLLDPSVVENLVSH
;
A
#
# COMPACT_ATOMS: atom_id res chain seq x y z
N MET A 1 -15.02 9.92 -16.14
CA MET A 1 -15.55 9.54 -14.82
C MET A 1 -14.79 8.36 -14.21
N TYR A 2 -14.65 7.25 -14.92
CA TYR A 2 -14.00 6.04 -14.40
C TYR A 2 -12.52 6.14 -14.05
N ILE A 3 -11.73 6.87 -14.84
CA ILE A 3 -10.32 7.15 -14.54
C ILE A 3 -10.14 7.90 -13.20
N PHE A 4 -11.11 8.76 -12.85
CA PHE A 4 -11.06 9.51 -11.60
C PHE A 4 -11.30 8.59 -10.39
N VAL A 5 -12.27 7.68 -10.47
CA VAL A 5 -12.55 6.75 -9.37
C VAL A 5 -11.40 5.77 -9.18
N TYR A 6 -10.81 5.28 -10.27
CA TYR A 6 -9.63 4.42 -10.21
C TYR A 6 -8.46 5.05 -9.47
N VAL A 7 -8.10 6.30 -9.82
CA VAL A 7 -7.03 7.02 -9.13
C VAL A 7 -7.40 7.26 -7.66
N CYS A 8 -8.67 7.54 -7.37
CA CYS A 8 -9.15 7.76 -6.01
C CYS A 8 -8.97 6.52 -5.11
N VAL A 9 -9.30 5.32 -5.60
CA VAL A 9 -9.10 4.07 -4.83
C VAL A 9 -7.63 3.86 -4.45
N PHE A 10 -6.71 4.14 -5.38
CA PHE A 10 -5.28 4.01 -5.10
C PHE A 10 -4.78 5.05 -4.10
N MET A 11 -5.28 6.29 -4.21
CA MET A 11 -4.98 7.34 -3.22
C MET A 11 -5.46 6.94 -1.82
N CYS A 12 -6.70 6.46 -1.69
CA CYS A 12 -7.25 5.98 -0.42
C CYS A 12 -6.36 4.88 0.18
N GLN A 13 -5.96 3.90 -0.62
CA GLN A 13 -5.10 2.82 -0.17
C GLN A 13 -3.74 3.33 0.35
N CYS A 14 -3.14 4.28 -0.34
CA CYS A 14 -1.84 4.84 0.03
C CYS A 14 -1.92 5.68 1.32
N VAL A 15 -3.02 6.39 1.53
CA VAL A 15 -3.27 7.12 2.79
C VAL A 15 -3.44 6.14 3.95
N VAL A 16 -4.12 5.01 3.72
CA VAL A 16 -4.24 3.95 4.74
C VAL A 16 -2.87 3.34 5.07
N PHE A 17 -2.02 3.09 4.07
CA PHE A 17 -0.64 2.63 4.29
C PHE A 17 0.19 3.60 5.11
N LEU A 18 0.05 4.91 4.85
CA LEU A 18 0.71 5.93 5.64
C LEU A 18 0.25 5.89 7.10
N ILE A 19 -1.06 5.98 7.35
CA ILE A 19 -1.59 6.09 8.73
C ILE A 19 -1.30 4.82 9.52
N LEU A 20 -1.65 3.64 8.99
CA LEU A 20 -1.46 2.38 9.71
C LEU A 20 0.01 1.96 9.76
N GLY A 21 0.74 2.23 8.68
CA GLY A 21 2.16 1.95 8.58
C GLY A 21 2.96 2.74 9.60
N ASP A 22 2.80 4.06 9.64
CA ASP A 22 3.51 4.96 10.57
C ASP A 22 3.18 4.63 12.03
N MET A 23 1.90 4.43 12.35
CA MET A 23 1.48 3.99 13.70
C MET A 23 2.14 2.67 14.10
N SER A 24 2.16 1.68 13.21
CA SER A 24 2.79 0.39 13.50
C SER A 24 4.31 0.51 13.64
N ALA A 25 4.97 1.27 12.77
CA ALA A 25 6.40 1.51 12.84
C ALA A 25 6.81 2.18 14.15
N ALA A 26 6.02 3.13 14.64
CA ALA A 26 6.22 3.78 15.93
C ALA A 26 6.02 2.80 17.10
N ILE A 27 4.92 2.04 17.14
CA ILE A 27 4.62 1.11 18.23
C ILE A 27 5.69 0.02 18.35
N PHE A 28 6.04 -0.61 17.22
CA PHE A 28 7.04 -1.68 17.19
C PHE A 28 8.47 -1.13 17.31
N GLY A 29 8.72 0.07 16.78
CA GLY A 29 10.00 0.77 16.94
C GLY A 29 10.29 1.18 18.38
N ILE A 30 9.27 1.51 19.18
CA ILE A 30 9.43 1.80 20.61
C ILE A 30 9.56 0.50 21.42
N SER A 31 8.70 -0.49 21.16
CA SER A 31 8.68 -1.74 21.94
C SER A 31 9.89 -2.64 21.67
N PHE A 32 10.31 -2.73 20.41
CA PHE A 32 11.34 -3.68 19.99
C PHE A 32 12.46 -3.02 19.17
N GLY A 33 12.71 -1.72 19.35
CA GLY A 33 13.74 -0.97 18.64
C GLY A 33 15.20 -1.34 18.94
N LYS A 34 15.54 -2.63 18.98
CA LYS A 34 16.87 -3.18 19.28
C LYS A 34 17.85 -2.94 18.13
N VAL A 35 17.41 -3.16 16.89
CA VAL A 35 18.22 -2.92 15.69
C VAL A 35 17.77 -1.61 15.04
N LYS A 36 18.63 -0.60 15.08
CA LYS A 36 18.40 0.72 14.50
C LYS A 36 19.24 0.89 13.23
N ILE A 37 18.60 1.35 12.17
CA ILE A 37 19.25 1.79 10.93
C ILE A 37 19.01 3.29 10.83
N GLY A 38 20.07 4.07 11.07
CA GLY A 38 19.97 5.53 11.17
C GLY A 38 19.10 5.97 12.33
N LYS A 39 17.99 6.65 12.05
CA LYS A 39 17.03 7.17 13.04
C LYS A 39 15.85 6.24 13.31
N LYS A 40 15.59 5.28 12.41
CA LYS A 40 14.44 4.37 12.48
C LYS A 40 14.89 2.96 12.86
N SER A 41 13.96 2.13 13.34
CA SER A 41 14.25 0.74 13.68
C SER A 41 13.85 -0.21 12.54
N LEU A 42 14.72 -1.19 12.28
CA LEU A 42 14.47 -2.26 11.32
C LEU A 42 13.20 -3.06 11.68
N GLU A 43 12.94 -3.24 12.97
CA GLU A 43 11.75 -3.93 13.47
C GLU A 43 10.47 -3.13 13.18
N GLY A 44 10.53 -1.80 13.32
CA GLY A 44 9.44 -0.91 12.95
C GLY A 44 9.13 -0.95 11.45
N THR A 45 10.17 -0.95 10.61
CA THR A 45 10.02 -1.09 9.15
C THR A 45 9.41 -2.43 8.75
N LEU A 46 9.78 -3.52 9.42
CA LEU A 46 9.24 -4.86 9.16
C LEU A 46 7.78 -4.98 9.61
N ALA A 47 7.41 -4.32 10.71
CA ALA A 47 6.03 -4.20 11.15
C ALA A 47 5.18 -3.40 10.14
N MET A 48 5.67 -2.24 9.68
CA MET A 48 5.02 -1.44 8.64
C MET A 48 4.79 -2.25 7.37
N PHE A 49 5.82 -2.95 6.87
CA PHE A 49 5.69 -3.80 5.69
C PHE A 49 4.59 -4.85 5.87
N SER A 50 4.56 -5.52 7.03
CA SER A 50 3.58 -6.57 7.33
C SER A 50 2.16 -6.02 7.39
N VAL A 51 1.95 -4.89 8.06
CA VAL A 51 0.64 -4.24 8.17
C VAL A 51 0.15 -3.77 6.80
N CYS A 52 0.99 -3.05 6.04
CA CYS A 52 0.64 -2.59 4.70
C CYS A 52 0.35 -3.76 3.75
N PHE A 53 1.10 -4.86 3.84
CA PHE A 53 0.84 -6.06 3.04
C PHE A 53 -0.52 -6.69 3.34
N VAL A 54 -0.84 -6.88 4.62
CA VAL A 54 -2.14 -7.44 5.04
C VAL A 54 -3.30 -6.54 4.60
N VAL A 55 -3.19 -5.24 4.85
CA VAL A 55 -4.25 -4.28 4.48
C VAL A 55 -4.42 -4.19 2.97
N GLY A 56 -3.32 -4.18 2.20
CA GLY A 56 -3.36 -4.12 0.74
C GLY A 56 -3.99 -5.37 0.12
N ILE A 57 -3.68 -6.57 0.64
CA ILE A 57 -4.32 -7.82 0.19
C ILE A 57 -5.83 -7.81 0.48
N ASN A 58 -6.24 -7.32 1.66
CA ASN A 58 -7.65 -7.24 2.03
C ASN A 58 -8.42 -6.28 1.11
N MET A 59 -7.83 -5.12 0.78
CA MET A 59 -8.48 -4.16 -0.12
C MET A 59 -8.70 -4.73 -1.52
N PHE A 60 -7.70 -5.43 -2.06
CA PHE A 60 -7.74 -5.94 -3.44
C PHE A 60 -8.19 -7.40 -3.53
N TRP A 61 -9.05 -7.86 -2.60
CA TRP A 61 -9.42 -9.28 -2.49
C TRP A 61 -10.06 -9.88 -3.76
N ASN A 62 -10.69 -9.08 -4.61
CA ASN A 62 -11.34 -9.60 -5.82
C ASN A 62 -10.44 -9.67 -7.06
N ILE A 63 -9.15 -9.30 -6.94
CA ILE A 63 -8.24 -9.19 -8.08
C ILE A 63 -7.30 -10.39 -8.15
N HIS A 64 -7.21 -11.00 -9.33
CA HIS A 64 -6.22 -12.04 -9.63
C HIS A 64 -4.81 -11.43 -9.75
N MET A 65 -3.81 -12.09 -9.15
CA MET A 65 -2.40 -11.64 -9.11
C MET A 65 -2.14 -10.37 -8.27
N ARG A 66 -3.00 -10.09 -7.29
CA ARG A 66 -2.91 -8.89 -6.41
C ARG A 66 -1.66 -8.87 -5.53
N GLU A 67 -1.04 -10.01 -5.28
CA GLU A 67 0.12 -10.10 -4.38
C GLU A 67 1.29 -9.29 -4.93
N TYR A 68 1.47 -9.31 -6.25
CA TYR A 68 2.58 -8.61 -6.90
C TYR A 68 2.59 -7.09 -6.68
N PRO A 69 1.52 -6.33 -7.02
CA PRO A 69 1.49 -4.88 -6.81
C PRO A 69 1.48 -4.52 -5.32
N VAL A 70 0.83 -5.32 -4.47
CA VAL A 70 0.76 -5.04 -3.02
C VAL A 70 2.12 -5.24 -2.35
N ILE A 71 2.85 -6.31 -2.67
CA ILE A 71 4.21 -6.51 -2.15
C ILE A 71 5.13 -5.39 -2.61
N LEU A 72 5.05 -5.01 -3.89
CA LEU A 72 5.87 -3.93 -4.42
C LEU A 72 5.57 -2.62 -3.69
N ALA A 73 4.29 -2.29 -3.49
CA ALA A 73 3.87 -1.08 -2.82
C ALA A 73 4.22 -1.05 -1.33
N SER A 74 3.97 -2.13 -0.60
CA SER A 74 4.30 -2.21 0.82
C SER A 74 5.82 -2.16 1.05
N LEU A 75 6.60 -2.77 0.16
CA LEU A 75 8.07 -2.71 0.20
C LEU A 75 8.57 -1.29 -0.10
N VAL A 76 8.03 -0.63 -1.12
CA VAL A 76 8.37 0.76 -1.42
C VAL A 76 7.97 1.70 -0.28
N ALA A 77 6.80 1.52 0.34
CA ALA A 77 6.38 2.29 1.50
C ALA A 77 7.36 2.14 2.67
N ALA A 78 7.72 0.90 3.01
CA ALA A 78 8.64 0.58 4.09
C ALA A 78 10.08 1.09 3.81
N LEU A 79 10.55 1.00 2.56
CA LEU A 79 11.84 1.56 2.17
C LEU A 79 11.84 3.09 2.20
N THR A 80 10.74 3.73 1.78
CA THR A 80 10.61 5.19 1.80
C THR A 80 10.67 5.71 3.23
N GLU A 81 9.98 5.02 4.16
CA GLU A 81 10.03 5.28 5.60
C GLU A 81 11.44 5.07 6.19
N LEU A 82 12.15 4.01 5.78
CA LEU A 82 13.48 3.70 6.31
C LEU A 82 14.56 4.66 5.81
N ILE A 83 14.49 5.04 4.53
CA ILE A 83 15.50 5.86 3.85
C ILE A 83 15.27 7.35 4.14
N GLU A 84 14.03 7.76 4.42
CA GLU A 84 13.63 9.15 4.66
C GLU A 84 14.23 10.09 3.59
N PRO A 85 13.83 9.94 2.31
CA PRO A 85 14.52 10.58 1.20
C PRO A 85 14.54 12.11 1.38
N TRP A 86 15.76 12.64 1.55
CA TRP A 86 16.06 14.08 1.58
C TRP A 86 15.45 14.88 2.74
N GLY A 87 14.98 14.21 3.81
CA GLY A 87 14.31 14.89 4.93
C GLY A 87 12.98 15.54 4.54
N ILE A 88 12.38 15.11 3.42
CA ILE A 88 11.02 15.47 3.04
C ILE A 88 10.09 14.65 3.94
N ASN A 89 9.05 15.32 4.46
CA ASN A 89 8.09 14.72 5.38
C ASN A 89 7.54 13.38 4.86
N ASP A 90 7.71 12.32 5.66
CA ASP A 90 7.22 10.94 5.44
C ASP A 90 5.74 10.91 5.03
N ASN A 91 4.97 11.86 5.55
CA ASN A 91 3.54 12.02 5.29
C ASN A 91 3.20 12.36 3.83
N LEU A 92 4.18 12.85 3.04
CA LEU A 92 4.01 13.12 1.61
C LEU A 92 4.73 12.09 0.74
N THR A 93 5.93 11.67 1.15
CA THR A 93 6.76 10.76 0.36
C THR A 93 6.17 9.35 0.32
N ILE A 94 5.71 8.81 1.46
CA ILE A 94 5.12 7.47 1.54
C ILE A 94 3.93 7.32 0.59
N PRO A 95 2.86 8.15 0.66
CA PRO A 95 1.71 7.94 -0.22
C PRO A 95 2.07 8.16 -1.70
N PHE A 96 3.00 9.07 -2.00
CA PHE A 96 3.44 9.33 -3.36
C PHE A 96 4.20 8.14 -3.98
N PHE A 97 5.23 7.65 -3.31
CA PHE A 97 6.03 6.52 -3.79
C PHE A 97 5.24 5.21 -3.78
N SER A 98 4.40 4.99 -2.76
CA SER A 98 3.53 3.82 -2.69
C SER A 98 2.51 3.80 -3.83
N CYS A 99 1.96 4.96 -4.19
CA CYS A 99 1.04 5.04 -5.32
C CYS A 99 1.74 4.76 -6.65
N LEU A 100 2.94 5.30 -6.85
CA LEU A 100 3.73 4.99 -8.05
C LEU A 100 4.03 3.50 -8.15
N ALA A 101 4.36 2.86 -7.03
CA ALA A 101 4.60 1.42 -6.96
C ALA A 101 3.34 0.60 -7.28
N LEU A 102 2.18 0.94 -6.68
CA LEU A 102 0.90 0.32 -7.02
C LEU A 102 0.60 0.49 -8.52
N GLN A 103 0.65 1.72 -9.03
CA GLN A 103 0.37 2.02 -10.43
C GLN A 103 1.27 1.22 -11.37
N PHE A 104 2.57 1.12 -11.07
CA PHE A 104 3.51 0.32 -11.85
C PHE A 104 3.19 -1.18 -11.79
N GLY A 105 2.93 -1.72 -10.60
CA GLY A 105 2.59 -3.13 -10.41
C GLY A 105 1.32 -3.51 -11.16
N PHE A 106 0.27 -2.70 -11.03
CA PHE A 106 -0.99 -2.89 -11.75
C PHE A 106 -0.83 -2.76 -13.27
N HIS A 107 -0.01 -1.81 -13.75
CA HIS A 107 0.29 -1.68 -15.17
C HIS A 107 1.00 -2.94 -15.73
N ARG A 108 1.89 -3.55 -14.95
CA ARG A 108 2.56 -4.80 -15.34
C ARG A 108 1.56 -5.95 -15.48
N ILE A 109 0.65 -6.11 -14.54
CA ILE A 109 -0.33 -7.19 -14.60
C ILE A 109 -1.26 -7.01 -15.81
N ALA A 110 -1.67 -5.78 -16.11
CA ALA A 110 -2.47 -5.47 -17.31
C ALA A 110 -1.75 -5.81 -18.62
N THR A 111 -0.42 -5.92 -18.62
CA THR A 111 0.36 -6.35 -19.80
C THR A 111 0.45 -7.87 -19.88
N CYS A 112 0.37 -8.57 -18.75
CA CYS A 112 0.49 -10.03 -18.66
C CYS A 112 -0.85 -10.76 -18.85
N ASP A 113 -1.96 -10.14 -18.48
CA ASP A 113 -3.29 -10.69 -18.67
C ASP A 113 -4.13 -9.79 -19.58
N ARG A 114 -4.59 -10.36 -20.70
CA ARG A 114 -5.39 -9.63 -21.70
C ARG A 114 -6.84 -9.44 -21.25
N ASN A 115 -7.31 -10.21 -20.25
CA ASN A 115 -8.63 -10.10 -19.63
C ASN A 115 -8.63 -9.26 -18.35
N TRP A 116 -7.58 -8.47 -18.11
CA TRP A 116 -7.49 -7.63 -16.91
C TRP A 116 -8.47 -6.45 -16.98
N ASP A 117 -9.65 -6.67 -16.42
CA ASP A 117 -10.66 -5.64 -16.27
C ASP A 117 -10.40 -4.86 -14.98
N VAL A 118 -9.84 -3.66 -15.12
CA VAL A 118 -9.75 -2.65 -14.04
C VAL A 118 -11.10 -2.37 -13.38
N TRP A 119 -12.19 -2.71 -14.06
CA TRP A 119 -13.57 -2.64 -13.61
C TRP A 119 -13.90 -3.56 -12.43
N SER A 120 -13.13 -4.62 -12.22
CA SER A 120 -13.26 -5.50 -11.03
C SER A 120 -12.97 -4.77 -9.70
N LEU A 121 -12.23 -3.65 -9.74
CA LEU A 121 -12.06 -2.74 -8.60
C LEU A 121 -13.28 -1.87 -8.30
N LEU A 122 -14.15 -1.74 -9.29
CA LEU A 122 -15.30 -0.83 -9.36
C LEU A 122 -16.63 -1.59 -9.42
N ASP A 123 -16.58 -2.92 -9.35
CA ASP A 123 -17.75 -3.79 -9.47
C ASP A 123 -18.75 -3.44 -8.36
N PRO A 124 -19.89 -2.79 -8.68
CA PRO A 124 -20.83 -2.28 -7.68
C PRO A 124 -21.50 -3.41 -6.90
N SER A 125 -21.46 -4.64 -7.43
CA SER A 125 -21.90 -5.86 -6.78
C SER A 125 -21.16 -6.15 -5.47
N VAL A 126 -19.90 -5.72 -5.31
CA VAL A 126 -19.14 -5.92 -4.06
C VAL A 126 -19.55 -4.92 -2.97
N VAL A 127 -19.87 -3.67 -3.35
CA VAL A 127 -20.35 -2.64 -2.42
C VAL A 127 -21.77 -2.96 -1.94
N GLU A 128 -22.64 -3.46 -2.83
CA GLU A 128 -23.97 -3.94 -2.45
C GLU A 128 -23.93 -5.16 -1.53
N ASN A 129 -22.99 -6.10 -1.73
CA ASN A 129 -22.85 -7.27 -0.84
C ASN A 129 -22.27 -6.94 0.54
N LEU A 130 -21.56 -5.81 0.70
CA LEU A 130 -21.06 -5.34 2.00
C LEU A 130 -22.04 -4.46 2.77
N VAL A 131 -23.02 -3.85 2.08
CA VAL A 131 -24.08 -3.03 2.70
C VAL A 131 -25.35 -3.85 3.00
N SER A 132 -25.49 -5.05 2.43
CA SER A 132 -26.63 -5.95 2.64
C SER A 132 -26.46 -6.96 3.80
N HIS A 133 -25.39 -6.84 4.59
CA HIS A 133 -25.15 -7.66 5.79
C HIS A 133 -24.99 -6.83 7.06
#